data_AF-A0A533SM53-F1
#
_entry.id   AF-A0A533SM53-F1
#
_cell.length_a   1.000
_cell.length_b   1.000
_cell.length_c   1.000
_cell.angle_alpha   90.00
_cell.angle_beta   90.00
_cell.angle_gamma   90.00
#
_symmetry.space_group_name_H-M   'P 1'
#
loop_
_entity.id
_entity.type
_entity.pdbx_description
1 polymer ?
#
loop_
_entity_poly.entity_id
_entity_poly.type
_entity_poly.pdbx_seq_one_letter_code
_entity_poly.pdbx_strand_id
1 'polypeptide(L)'
;MSELNSVLEKYAAMVNRQIEEYIPRTGQPVTLHQPMWELLDRGGKRFRPALTLLFCKAVGGQKRRALPAAAAVEILHNMTL
;
A
#
# COMPACT_ATOMS: atom_id res chain seq x y z
N MET A 1 -15.91 -0.86 -15.70
CA MET A 1 -14.44 -0.68 -15.61
C MET A 1 -14.06 0.58 -14.83
N SER A 2 -14.71 1.75 -15.03
CA SER A 2 -14.33 2.98 -14.30
C SER A 2 -14.55 2.90 -12.79
N GLU A 3 -15.64 2.27 -12.33
CA GLU A 3 -15.92 2.12 -10.89
C GLU A 3 -14.83 1.32 -10.15
N LEU A 4 -14.37 0.22 -10.76
CA LEU A 4 -13.30 -0.59 -10.19
C LEU A 4 -12.01 0.22 -10.06
N ASN A 5 -11.62 0.95 -11.10
CA ASN A 5 -10.41 1.77 -11.08
C ASN A 5 -10.48 2.85 -10.00
N SER A 6 -11.62 3.53 -9.87
CA SER A 6 -11.83 4.54 -8.83
C SER A 6 -11.69 3.95 -7.42
N VAL A 7 -12.22 2.75 -7.20
CA VAL A 7 -12.08 2.05 -5.92
C VAL A 7 -10.63 1.68 -5.63
N LEU A 8 -9.90 1.17 -6.63
CA LEU A 8 -8.49 0.82 -6.49
C LEU A 8 -7.62 2.04 -6.19
N GLU A 9 -7.81 3.14 -6.93
CA GLU A 9 -7.09 4.40 -6.71
C GLU A 9 -7.30 4.96 -5.31
N LYS A 10 -8.55 4.92 -4.82
CA LYS A 10 -8.88 5.36 -3.47
C LYS A 10 -8.11 4.58 -2.40
N TYR A 11 -8.08 3.25 -2.50
CA TYR A 11 -7.35 2.42 -1.53
C TYR A 11 -5.83 2.52 -1.70
N ALA A 12 -5.35 2.62 -2.94
CA ALA A 12 -3.94 2.84 -3.24
C ALA A 12 -3.43 4.11 -2.54
N ALA A 13 -4.16 5.22 -2.64
CA ALA A 13 -3.77 6.47 -1.99
C ALA A 13 -3.70 6.35 -0.45
N MET A 14 -4.66 5.66 0.16
CA MET A 14 -4.65 5.40 1.61
C MET A 14 -3.44 4.57 2.03
N VAL A 15 -3.12 3.53 1.26
CA VAL A 15 -2.03 2.60 1.57
C VAL A 15 -0.67 3.25 1.32
N ASN A 16 -0.51 3.99 0.22
CA ASN A 16 0.73 4.73 -0.07
C ASN A 16 1.05 5.71 1.06
N ARG A 17 0.04 6.43 1.57
CA ARG A 17 0.22 7.31 2.73
C ARG A 17 0.66 6.55 3.97
N GLN A 18 0.09 5.38 4.24
CA GLN A 18 0.50 4.55 5.37
C GLN A 18 1.93 4.01 5.22
N ILE A 19 2.31 3.61 4.00
CA ILE A 19 3.68 3.16 3.70
C ILE A 19 4.67 4.31 3.92
N GLU A 20 4.34 5.52 3.50
CA GLU A 20 5.19 6.70 3.69
C GLU A 20 5.34 7.10 5.16
N GLU A 21 4.32 6.86 5.98
CA GLU A 21 4.42 7.01 7.43
C GLU A 21 5.43 6.01 8.04
N TYR A 22 5.49 4.77 7.53
CA TYR A 22 6.41 3.73 8.02
C TYR A 22 7.82 3.84 7.44
N ILE A 23 7.93 4.24 6.17
CA ILE A 23 9.17 4.34 5.42
C ILE A 23 9.23 5.76 4.84
N PRO A 24 9.66 6.77 5.61
CA PRO A 24 9.73 8.13 5.13
C PRO A 24 10.60 8.22 3.87
N ARG A 25 10.16 8.98 2.87
CA ARG A 25 10.94 9.27 1.65
C ARG A 25 12.26 9.99 1.95
N THR A 26 12.29 10.75 3.05
CA THR A 26 13.46 11.47 3.56
C THR A 26 14.25 10.67 4.61
N GLY A 27 13.95 9.38 4.77
CA GLY A 27 14.61 8.52 5.75
C GLY A 27 16.09 8.31 5.45
N GLN A 28 16.84 7.98 6.50
CA GLN A 28 18.28 7.72 6.44
C GLN A 28 18.59 6.27 6.86
N PRO A 29 19.60 5.63 6.24
CA PRO A 29 20.49 6.17 5.21
C PRO A 29 19.82 6.24 3.83
N VAL A 30 20.15 7.27 3.04
CA VAL A 30 19.64 7.43 1.66
C VAL A 30 19.91 6.19 0.81
N THR A 31 21.07 5.54 1.02
CA THR A 31 21.47 4.31 0.31
C THR A 31 20.53 3.12 0.54
N LEU A 32 19.68 3.17 1.57
CA LEU A 32 18.63 2.18 1.80
C LEU A 32 17.25 2.70 1.38
N HIS A 33 16.89 3.90 1.83
CA HIS A 33 15.55 4.44 1.61
C HIS A 33 15.24 4.75 0.15
N GLN A 34 16.23 5.24 -0.61
CA GLN A 34 16.03 5.55 -2.03
C GLN A 34 15.71 4.29 -2.86
N PRO A 35 16.50 3.20 -2.80
CA PRO A 35 16.16 1.96 -3.52
C PRO A 35 14.80 1.36 -3.12
N MET A 36 14.41 1.46 -1.85
CA MET A 36 13.09 0.99 -1.39
C MET A 36 11.96 1.72 -2.11
N TRP A 37 12.07 3.05 -2.23
CA TRP A 37 11.08 3.87 -2.93
C TRP A 37 11.12 3.68 -4.44
N GLU A 38 12.29 3.50 -5.04
CA GLU A 38 12.41 3.14 -6.45
C GLU A 38 11.65 1.85 -6.77
N LEU A 39 11.70 0.85 -5.88
CA LEU A 39 10.94 -0.39 -6.03
C LEU A 39 9.43 -0.15 -5.85
N LEU A 40 9.03 0.54 -4.79
CA LEU A 40 7.63 0.84 -4.48
C LEU A 40 6.96 1.71 -5.56
N ASP A 41 7.71 2.59 -6.23
CA ASP A 41 7.24 3.52 -7.26
C ASP A 41 7.24 2.92 -8.69
N ARG A 42 7.77 1.70 -8.91
CA ARG A 42 7.69 0.99 -10.21
C ARG A 42 6.27 0.71 -10.69
N GLY A 43 5.27 1.04 -9.88
CA GLY A 43 3.86 0.99 -10.23
C GLY A 43 3.23 -0.35 -9.94
N GLY A 44 1.95 -0.46 -10.27
CA GLY A 44 1.15 -1.64 -9.99
C GLY A 44 -0.31 -1.27 -9.76
N LYS A 45 -1.19 -2.26 -9.92
CA LYS A 45 -2.64 -2.06 -9.78
C LYS A 45 -3.11 -1.97 -8.32
N ARG A 46 -2.19 -2.14 -7.36
CA ARG A 46 -2.45 -2.14 -5.90
C ARG A 46 -3.63 -3.04 -5.49
N PHE A 47 -3.81 -4.16 -6.20
CA PHE A 47 -4.90 -5.10 -5.95
C PHE A 47 -4.83 -5.71 -4.55
N ARG A 48 -3.63 -6.12 -4.11
CA ARG A 48 -3.44 -6.79 -2.82
C ARG A 48 -3.89 -5.93 -1.64
N PRO A 49 -3.40 -4.68 -1.48
CA PRO A 49 -3.83 -3.84 -0.37
C PRO A 49 -5.32 -3.45 -0.49
N ALA A 50 -5.82 -3.21 -1.71
CA ALA A 50 -7.25 -2.95 -1.91
C ALA A 50 -8.12 -4.12 -1.48
N LEU A 51 -7.75 -5.36 -1.83
CA LEU A 51 -8.43 -6.58 -1.40
C LEU A 51 -8.39 -6.75 0.12
N THR A 52 -7.23 -6.52 0.76
CA THR A 52 -7.12 -6.57 2.23
C THR A 52 -8.14 -5.64 2.90
N LEU A 53 -8.26 -4.40 2.42
CA LEU A 53 -9.21 -3.43 2.97
C LEU A 53 -10.66 -3.76 2.64
N LEU A 54 -10.93 -4.28 1.43
CA LEU A 54 -12.26 -4.69 1.00
C LEU A 54 -12.76 -5.89 1.80
N PHE A 55 -11.95 -6.92 2.00
CA PHE A 55 -12.32 -8.09 2.80
C PHE A 55 -12.56 -7.71 4.25
N CYS A 56 -11.70 -6.88 4.85
CA CYS A 56 -11.94 -6.36 6.20
C CYS A 56 -13.30 -5.68 6.29
N LYS A 57 -13.65 -4.83 5.31
CA LYS A 57 -14.96 -4.17 5.26
C LYS A 57 -16.11 -5.18 5.07
N ALA A 58 -15.92 -6.19 4.21
CA ALA A 58 -16.95 -7.17 3.86
C ALA A 58 -17.39 -8.01 5.06
N VAL A 59 -16.47 -8.28 5.99
CA VAL A 59 -16.77 -9.01 7.24
C VAL A 59 -17.16 -8.10 8.42
N GLY A 60 -17.52 -6.84 8.15
CA GLY A 60 -17.94 -5.87 9.18
C GLY A 60 -16.80 -5.17 9.92
N GLY A 61 -15.55 -5.37 9.50
CA GLY A 61 -14.38 -4.74 10.09
C GLY A 61 -14.18 -3.27 9.67
N GLN A 62 -13.43 -2.54 10.50
CA GLN A 62 -13.05 -1.17 10.20
C GLN A 62 -11.77 -1.13 9.36
N LYS A 63 -11.86 -0.61 8.14
CA LYS A 63 -10.71 -0.44 7.21
C LYS A 63 -9.47 0.16 7.86
N ARG A 64 -9.64 1.17 8.73
CA ARG A 64 -8.53 1.82 9.44
C ARG A 64 -7.70 0.82 10.27
N ARG A 65 -8.35 -0.20 10.84
CA ARG A 65 -7.67 -1.27 11.59
C ARG A 65 -6.90 -2.24 10.68
N ALA A 66 -7.32 -2.38 9.42
CA ALA A 66 -6.66 -3.22 8.42
C ALA A 66 -5.62 -2.46 7.58
N LEU A 67 -5.50 -1.15 7.74
CA LEU A 67 -4.57 -0.32 6.97
C LEU A 67 -3.09 -0.70 7.19
N PRO A 68 -2.63 -0.97 8.44
CA PRO A 68 -1.28 -1.49 8.66
C PRO A 68 -1.03 -2.83 7.95
N ALA A 69 -2.02 -3.74 7.96
CA ALA A 69 -1.92 -5.02 7.28
C ALA A 69 -1.87 -4.87 5.75
N ALA A 70 -2.68 -3.97 5.18
CA ALA A 70 -2.66 -3.67 3.76
C ALA A 70 -1.30 -3.10 3.31
N ALA A 71 -0.71 -2.19 4.10
CA ALA A 71 0.63 -1.65 3.86
C ALA A 71 1.70 -2.75 3.94
N ALA A 72 1.66 -3.58 4.98
CA ALA A 72 2.62 -4.68 5.15
C ALA A 72 2.59 -5.67 3.98
N VAL A 73 1.40 -6.05 3.49
CA VAL A 73 1.26 -6.94 2.33
C VAL A 73 1.88 -6.32 1.07
N GLU A 74 1.68 -5.02 0.85
CA GLU A 74 2.22 -4.35 -0.34
C GLU A 74 3.75 -4.19 -0.27
N ILE A 75 4.29 -3.86 0.91
CA ILE A 75 5.75 -3.79 1.15
C ILE A 75 6.37 -5.16 0.92
N LEU A 76 5.83 -6.20 1.57
CA LEU A 76 6.34 -7.57 1.43
C LEU A 76 6.31 -8.05 -0.01
N HIS A 77 5.21 -7.77 -0.73
CA HIS A 77 5.12 -8.13 -2.14
C HIS A 77 6.23 -7.47 -2.96
N ASN A 78 6.48 -6.17 -2.77
CA ASN A 78 7.53 -5.47 -3.51
C ASN A 78 8.91 -6.05 -3.21
N MET A 79 9.20 -6.46 -1.97
CA MET A 79 10.47 -7.08 -1.59
C MET A 79 10.73 -8.46 -2.22
N THR A 80 9.71 -9.11 -2.79
CA THR A 80 9.83 -10.45 -3.42
C THR A 80 9.99 -10.43 -4.94
N LEU A 81 10.05 -9.24 -5.54
CA LEU A 81 10.17 -9.03 -6.99
C LEU A 81 11.65 -8.82 -7.41
#